data_AF-A0A3M1IMM6-F1
#
_entry.id   AF-A0A3M1IMM6-F1
#
_cell.length_a   1.000
_cell.length_b   1.000
_cell.length_c   1.000
_cell.angle_alpha   90.00
_cell.angle_beta   90.00
_cell.angle_gamma   90.00
#
_symmetry.space_group_name_H-M   'P 1'
#
loop_
_entity.id
_entity.type
_entity.pdbx_description
1 polymer ?
#
loop_
_entity_poly.entity_id
_entity_poly.type
_entity_poly.pdbx_seq_one_letter_code
_entity_poly.pdbx_strand_id
1 'polypeptide(L)'
;MHYNSAIPNHAFYLLAYRIGGRSWQKAGAIWMRTLLKLKAEPKAELTMREWAIRTIQAATELRRSDPWGLNRRVIPHTYAAWDSVGIKIRPAEVRRA
;
A
#
# COMPACT_ATOMS: atom_id res chain seq x y z
N MET A 1 -16.93 13.00 -6.31
CA MET A 1 -15.54 12.51 -6.43
C MET A 1 -15.55 11.06 -6.92
N HIS A 2 -15.34 10.81 -8.21
CA HIS A 2 -15.12 9.44 -8.75
C HIS A 2 -13.89 9.35 -9.67
N TYR A 3 -13.25 10.47 -9.97
CA TYR A 3 -12.13 10.55 -10.91
C TYR A 3 -10.80 10.11 -10.28
N ASN A 4 -10.55 10.48 -9.02
CA ASN A 4 -9.26 10.26 -8.37
C ASN A 4 -9.06 8.85 -7.81
N SER A 5 -10.08 7.97 -7.84
CA SER A 5 -9.97 6.59 -7.33
C SER A 5 -9.25 5.65 -8.29
N ALA A 6 -9.09 6.03 -9.57
CA ALA A 6 -8.44 5.19 -10.57
C ALA A 6 -6.97 4.90 -10.24
N ILE A 7 -6.23 5.92 -9.77
CA ILE A 7 -4.81 5.80 -9.39
C ILE A 7 -4.60 4.72 -8.30
N PRO A 8 -5.23 4.83 -7.12
CA PRO A 8 -5.06 3.84 -6.05
C PRO A 8 -5.65 2.47 -6.41
N ASN A 9 -6.74 2.41 -7.18
CA ASN A 9 -7.28 1.12 -7.63
C ASN A 9 -6.35 0.42 -8.60
N HIS A 10 -5.70 1.15 -9.50
CA HIS A 10 -4.72 0.58 -10.41
C HIS A 10 -3.44 0.16 -9.67
N ALA A 11 -2.99 0.95 -8.69
CA ALA A 11 -1.88 0.55 -7.80
C ALA A 11 -2.21 -0.75 -7.05
N PHE A 12 -3.44 -0.90 -6.54
CA PHE A 12 -3.89 -2.14 -5.90
C PHE A 12 -3.82 -3.33 -6.85
N TYR A 13 -4.38 -3.18 -8.06
CA TYR A 13 -4.35 -4.22 -9.10
C TYR A 13 -2.90 -4.65 -9.39
N LEU A 14 -1.99 -3.70 -9.62
CA LEU A 14 -0.59 -3.98 -9.91
C LEU A 14 0.10 -4.66 -8.73
N LEU A 15 -0.21 -4.26 -7.49
CA LEU A 15 0.33 -4.93 -6.31
C LEU A 15 -0.14 -6.39 -6.22
N ALA A 16 -1.45 -6.63 -6.38
CA ALA A 16 -2.04 -7.96 -6.33
C ALA A 16 -1.44 -8.86 -7.43
N TYR A 17 -1.31 -8.32 -8.65
CA TYR A 17 -0.69 -9.00 -9.78
C TYR A 17 0.77 -9.36 -9.50
N ARG A 18 1.57 -8.43 -8.95
CA ARG A 18 3.00 -8.65 -8.67
C ARG A 18 3.26 -9.63 -7.53
N ILE A 19 2.46 -9.58 -6.46
CA ILE A 19 2.63 -10.48 -5.31
C ILE A 19 2.14 -11.90 -5.64
N GLY A 20 1.09 -12.00 -6.47
CA GLY A 20 0.45 -13.27 -6.81
C GLY A 20 -0.29 -13.92 -5.65
N GLY A 21 -0.94 -15.05 -5.93
CA GLY A 21 -1.83 -15.73 -4.99
C GLY A 21 -3.18 -15.01 -4.84
N ARG A 22 -3.86 -15.27 -3.73
CA ARG A 22 -5.19 -14.69 -3.44
C ARG A 22 -5.06 -13.22 -3.08
N SER A 23 -5.61 -12.34 -3.92
CA SER A 23 -5.49 -10.89 -3.76
C SER A 23 -5.93 -10.41 -2.39
N TRP A 24 -7.02 -10.97 -1.84
CA TRP A 24 -7.58 -10.60 -0.54
C TRP A 24 -6.67 -10.95 0.65
N GLN A 25 -5.86 -12.02 0.56
CA GLN A 25 -4.96 -12.43 1.64
C GLN A 25 -3.73 -11.54 1.74
N LYS A 26 -3.20 -11.08 0.61
CA LYS A 26 -1.91 -10.38 0.55
C LYS A 26 -2.07 -8.89 0.30
N ALA A 27 -2.37 -8.51 -0.95
CA ALA A 27 -2.58 -7.11 -1.32
C ALA A 27 -3.78 -6.49 -0.56
N GLY A 28 -4.86 -7.27 -0.40
CA GLY A 28 -6.07 -6.89 0.33
C GLY A 28 -5.81 -6.66 1.81
N ALA A 29 -5.01 -7.51 2.47
CA ALA A 29 -4.62 -7.31 3.86
C ALA A 29 -3.83 -6.01 4.06
N ILE A 30 -2.90 -5.70 3.13
CA ILE A 30 -2.15 -4.43 3.14
C ILE A 30 -3.10 -3.25 2.99
N TRP A 31 -3.96 -3.27 1.96
CA TRP A 31 -4.93 -2.22 1.70
C TRP A 31 -5.86 -1.99 2.88
N MET A 32 -6.41 -3.07 3.45
CA MET A 32 -7.33 -3.00 4.59
C MET A 32 -6.63 -2.46 5.84
N ARG A 33 -5.40 -2.92 6.12
CA ARG A 33 -4.61 -2.39 7.24
C ARG A 33 -4.37 -0.88 7.07
N THR A 34 -4.09 -0.42 5.86
CA THR A 34 -3.94 1.02 5.59
C THR A 34 -5.23 1.78 5.82
N LEU A 35 -6.37 1.29 5.31
CA LEU A 35 -7.67 1.94 5.50
C LEU A 35 -8.08 2.02 6.98
N LEU A 36 -7.84 0.95 7.75
CA LEU A 36 -8.13 0.93 9.18
C LEU A 36 -7.30 1.95 9.97
N LYS A 37 -6.04 2.15 9.60
CA LYS A 37 -5.18 3.18 10.20
C LYS A 37 -5.66 4.58 9.86
N LEU A 38 -5.90 4.83 8.57
CA LEU A 38 -6.39 6.13 8.09
C LEU A 38 -7.74 6.50 8.74
N LYS A 39 -8.62 5.53 8.97
CA LYS A 39 -9.91 5.74 9.65
C LYS A 39 -9.75 6.17 11.12
N ALA A 40 -8.66 5.79 11.77
CA ALA A 40 -8.38 6.15 13.16
C ALA A 40 -7.77 7.56 13.32
N GLU A 41 -7.39 8.20 12.21
CA GLU A 41 -6.80 9.54 12.21
C GLU A 41 -7.88 10.62 12.04
N PRO A 42 -7.67 11.84 12.57
CA PRO A 42 -8.54 12.98 12.29
C PRO A 42 -8.69 13.17 10.78
N LYS A 43 -9.89 13.58 10.31
CA LYS A 43 -10.14 13.82 8.88
C LYS A 43 -9.25 14.94 8.36
N ALA A 44 -8.09 14.57 7.82
CA ALA A 44 -7.24 15.41 6.99
C ALA A 44 -7.45 15.07 5.52
N GLU A 45 -7.23 16.05 4.64
CA GLU A 45 -7.10 15.83 3.20
C GLU A 45 -5.92 14.89 2.96
N LEU A 46 -6.20 13.62 2.65
CA LEU A 46 -5.16 12.61 2.40
C LEU A 46 -4.67 12.71 0.95
N THR A 47 -3.39 13.00 0.77
CA THR A 47 -2.77 13.00 -0.56
C THR A 47 -2.46 11.57 -1.03
N MET A 48 -2.36 11.38 -2.35
CA MET A 48 -1.95 10.09 -2.93
C MET A 48 -0.56 9.65 -2.45
N ARG A 49 0.35 10.61 -2.22
CA ARG A 49 1.70 10.34 -1.71
C ARG A 49 1.65 9.82 -0.28
N GLU A 50 0.86 10.42 0.59
CA GLU A 50 0.67 9.94 1.97
C GLU A 50 0.02 8.56 1.98
N TRP A 51 -1.00 8.33 1.15
CA TRP A 51 -1.61 7.02 1.05
C TRP A 51 -0.59 5.94 0.61
N ALA A 52 0.23 6.24 -0.39
CA ALA A 52 1.31 5.36 -0.82
C ALA A 52 2.28 5.04 0.33
N ILE A 53 2.70 6.05 1.09
CA ILE A 53 3.53 5.86 2.30
C ILE A 53 2.85 4.93 3.30
N ARG A 54 1.57 5.15 3.63
CA ARG A 54 0.82 4.31 4.59
C ARG A 54 0.67 2.86 4.12
N THR A 55 0.54 2.62 2.81
CA THR A 55 0.52 1.24 2.28
C THR A 55 1.88 0.54 2.41
N ILE A 56 2.99 1.26 2.22
CA ILE A 56 4.33 0.71 2.39
C ILE A 56 4.61 0.41 3.87
N GLN A 57 4.17 1.28 4.79
CA GLN A 57 4.23 1.03 6.23
C GLN A 57 3.43 -0.22 6.61
N ALA A 58 2.17 -0.32 6.15
CA ALA A 58 1.33 -1.49 6.39
C ALA A 58 1.94 -2.79 5.84
N ALA A 59 2.52 -2.75 4.63
CA ALA A 59 3.24 -3.89 4.06
C ALA A 59 4.46 -4.28 4.90
N THR A 60 5.17 -3.30 5.46
CA THR A 60 6.35 -3.54 6.31
C THR A 60 5.96 -4.18 7.64
N GLU A 61 4.86 -3.74 8.25
CA GLU A 61 4.32 -4.30 9.48
C GLU A 61 3.81 -5.72 9.29
N LEU A 62 2.95 -5.94 8.29
CA LEU A 62 2.37 -7.26 8.02
C LEU A 62 3.44 -8.28 7.62
N ARG A 63 4.51 -7.86 6.94
CA ARG A 63 5.64 -8.76 6.65
C ARG A 63 6.35 -9.22 7.93
N ARG A 64 6.44 -8.38 8.96
CA ARG A 64 7.09 -8.77 10.23
C ARG A 64 6.28 -9.81 11.00
N SER A 65 4.95 -9.72 10.96
CA SER A 65 4.07 -10.70 11.61
C SER A 65 3.74 -11.92 10.73
N ASP A 66 4.01 -11.83 9.42
CA ASP A 66 3.78 -12.81 8.36
C ASP A 66 2.51 -13.68 8.46
N PRO A 67 1.30 -13.11 8.65
CA PRO A 67 0.08 -13.91 8.80
C PRO A 67 -0.35 -14.66 7.52
N TRP A 68 0.23 -14.34 6.36
CA TRP A 68 -0.25 -14.80 5.05
C TRP A 68 0.85 -15.25 4.07
N GLY A 69 2.09 -15.46 4.54
CA GLY A 69 3.23 -15.79 3.68
C GLY A 69 3.61 -14.63 2.74
N LEU A 70 3.65 -13.41 3.27
CA LEU A 70 4.17 -12.22 2.62
C LEU A 70 5.69 -12.32 2.53
N ASN A 71 6.18 -12.83 1.40
CA ASN A 71 7.61 -12.95 1.16
C ASN A 71 8.33 -11.58 1.17
N ARG A 72 9.67 -11.61 1.22
CA ARG A 72 10.51 -10.39 1.25
C ARG A 72 10.25 -9.38 0.13
N ARG A 73 9.69 -9.82 -1.02
CA ARG A 73 9.41 -8.97 -2.18
C ARG A 73 8.13 -8.15 -2.04
N VAL A 74 7.29 -8.40 -1.03
CA VAL A 74 6.06 -7.62 -0.81
C VAL A 74 6.35 -6.12 -0.73
N ILE A 75 7.38 -5.71 0.01
CA ILE A 75 7.75 -4.30 0.17
C ILE A 75 8.16 -3.67 -1.16
N PRO A 76 9.17 -4.19 -1.89
CA PRO A 76 9.53 -3.61 -3.19
C PRO A 76 8.41 -3.71 -4.24
N HIS A 77 7.52 -4.69 -4.16
CA HIS A 77 6.32 -4.72 -5.01
C HIS A 77 5.32 -3.61 -4.68
N THR A 78 5.14 -3.26 -3.39
CA THR A 78 4.32 -2.10 -3.00
C THR A 78 4.90 -0.80 -3.53
N TYR A 79 6.22 -0.60 -3.45
CA TYR A 79 6.88 0.55 -4.09
C TYR A 79 6.64 0.57 -5.61
N ALA A 80 6.90 -0.55 -6.29
CA ALA A 80 6.78 -0.64 -7.74
C ALA A 80 5.33 -0.41 -8.22
N ALA A 81 4.33 -0.83 -7.45
CA ALA A 81 2.93 -0.61 -7.78
C ALA A 81 2.56 0.89 -7.78
N TRP A 82 3.03 1.65 -6.79
CA TRP A 82 2.83 3.09 -6.74
C TRP A 82 3.65 3.85 -7.79
N ASP A 83 4.89 3.43 -8.04
CA ASP A 83 5.74 4.00 -9.09
C ASP A 83 5.11 3.83 -10.48
N SER A 84 4.49 2.68 -10.73
CA SER A 84 3.79 2.38 -12.00
C SER A 84 2.58 3.28 -12.26
N VAL A 85 2.03 3.94 -11.24
CA VAL A 85 0.94 4.94 -11.37
C VAL A 85 1.43 6.37 -11.14
N GLY A 86 2.74 6.60 -11.25
CA GLY A 86 3.37 7.93 -11.16
C GLY A 86 3.63 8.45 -9.74
N ILE A 87 3.42 7.62 -8.70
CA ILE A 87 3.64 8.01 -7.30
C ILE A 87 4.95 7.41 -6.78
N LYS A 88 6.06 8.12 -7.03
CA LYS A 88 7.40 7.67 -6.63
C LYS A 88 7.71 8.03 -5.16
N ILE A 89 7.83 7.01 -4.31
CA ILE A 89 8.15 7.15 -2.88
C ILE A 89 9.59 6.75 -2.61
N ARG A 90 10.34 7.57 -1.85
CA ARG A 90 11.68 7.20 -1.39
C ARG A 90 11.63 6.49 -0.04
N PRO A 91 12.49 5.49 0.23
CA PRO A 91 12.52 4.82 1.53
C PRO A 91 12.75 5.72 2.75
N ALA A 92 13.41 6.86 2.56
CA ALA A 92 13.60 7.84 3.62
C ALA A 92 12.29 8.51 4.08
N GLU A 93 11.30 8.63 3.18
CA GLU A 93 10.00 9.25 3.48
C GLU A 93 9.16 8.34 4.37
N VAL A 94 9.22 7.03 4.13
CA VAL A 94 8.48 6.02 4.90
C VAL A 94 8.94 5.91 6.36
N ARG A 95 10.22 6.21 6.63
CA ARG A 95 10.80 6.17 7.99
C ARG A 95 10.50 7.41 8.83
N ARG A 96 10.11 8.53 8.20
CA ARG A 96 9.87 9.82 8.88
C ARG A 96 8.40 10.08 9.18
N ALA A 97 7.50 9.32 8.55
CA ALA A 97 6.05 9.37 8.73
C ALA A 97 5.61 8.41 9.83
#